data_AF-A0A0S9RT44-F1
#
_entry.id   AF-A0A0S9RT44-F1
#
_cell.length_a   1.000
_cell.length_b   1.000
_cell.length_c   1.000
_cell.angle_alpha   90.00
_cell.angle_beta   90.00
_cell.angle_gamma   90.00
#
_symmetry.space_group_name_H-M   'P 1'
#
loop_
_entity.id
_entity.type
_entity.pdbx_description
1 polymer ?
#
loop_
_entity_poly.entity_id
_entity_poly.type
_entity_poly.pdbx_seq_one_letter_code
_entity_poly.pdbx_strand_id
1 'polypeptide(L)'
;MPTMLENRLIQRQRLAIQEGWYGGRPRVSPHGRRKYSPYGHVQHLTLHHEPRPAPPGHDEGRAYLRRVLQEWRTTYAALSAADDADGGPIRRALVAAGLALADPGVDGQERADVYVTMSAMTPPRHIDRAIAMIARLPTEPWDIAKDGH
;
A
#
# COMPACT_ATOMS: atom_id res chain seq x y z
N MET A 1 -24.17 10.97 -0.71
CA MET A 1 -23.48 10.35 -1.87
C MET A 1 -22.71 11.45 -2.58
N PRO A 2 -21.39 11.29 -2.81
CA PRO A 2 -20.57 12.34 -3.41
C PRO A 2 -20.97 12.59 -4.87
N THR A 3 -20.81 13.83 -5.33
CA THR A 3 -20.99 14.20 -6.73
C THR A 3 -19.92 13.57 -7.62
N MET A 4 -20.15 13.51 -8.94
CA MET A 4 -19.14 13.01 -9.89
C MET A 4 -17.81 13.78 -9.81
N LEU A 5 -17.85 15.08 -9.52
CA LEU A 5 -16.66 15.92 -9.38
C LEU A 5 -15.90 15.61 -8.08
N GLU A 6 -16.62 15.40 -6.97
CA GLU A 6 -16.03 14.95 -5.70
C GLU A 6 -15.37 13.57 -5.82
N ASN A 7 -16.04 12.62 -6.50
CA ASN A 7 -15.47 11.29 -6.75
C ASN A 7 -14.16 11.35 -7.55
N ARG A 8 -14.07 12.24 -8.55
CA ARG A 8 -12.83 12.46 -9.30
C ARG A 8 -11.72 13.05 -8.43
N LEU A 9 -12.05 14.01 -7.57
CA LEU A 9 -11.08 14.61 -6.64
C LEU A 9 -10.55 13.58 -5.63
N ILE A 10 -11.45 12.80 -5.02
CA ILE A 10 -11.10 11.71 -4.11
C ILE A 10 -10.17 10.71 -4.80
N GLN A 11 -10.51 10.28 -6.03
CA GLN A 11 -9.65 9.35 -6.78
C GLN A 11 -8.28 9.97 -7.10
N ARG A 12 -8.23 11.24 -7.46
CA ARG A 12 -6.97 11.95 -7.70
C ARG A 12 -6.11 12.01 -6.43
N GLN A 13 -6.72 12.26 -5.26
CA GLN A 13 -6.00 12.28 -3.98
C GLN A 13 -5.47 10.90 -3.60
N ARG A 14 -6.23 9.82 -3.84
CA ARG A 14 -5.77 8.44 -3.67
C ARG A 14 -4.56 8.11 -4.54
N LEU A 15 -4.62 8.49 -5.82
CA LEU A 15 -3.51 8.29 -6.75
C LEU A 15 -2.28 9.14 -6.37
N ALA A 16 -2.47 10.38 -5.92
CA ALA A 16 -1.37 11.23 -5.46
C ALA A 16 -0.63 10.64 -4.25
N ILE A 17 -1.35 9.96 -3.34
CA ILE A 17 -0.72 9.22 -2.22
C ILE A 17 0.11 8.05 -2.75
N GLN A 18 -0.42 7.29 -3.71
CA GLN A 18 0.30 6.16 -4.30
C GLN A 18 1.52 6.60 -5.12
N GLU A 19 1.39 7.66 -5.92
CA GLU A 19 2.50 8.20 -6.72
C GLU A 19 3.60 8.79 -5.83
N GLY A 20 3.20 9.55 -4.80
CA GLY A 20 4.12 10.11 -3.83
C GLY A 20 4.86 9.04 -3.02
N TRP A 21 4.22 7.91 -2.72
CA TRP A 21 4.86 6.75 -2.08
C TRP A 21 6.05 6.23 -2.87
N TYR A 22 5.93 6.11 -4.20
CA TYR A 22 7.03 5.66 -5.03
C TYR A 22 8.08 6.74 -5.31
N GLY A 23 7.74 8.03 -5.16
CA GLY A 23 8.69 9.13 -5.31
C GLY A 23 9.32 9.24 -6.70
N GLY A 24 8.63 8.76 -7.74
CA GLY A 24 9.13 8.78 -9.12
C GLY A 24 10.27 7.79 -9.40
N ARG A 25 10.50 6.81 -8.52
CA ARG A 25 11.51 5.76 -8.72
C ARG A 25 11.34 5.03 -10.04
N PRO A 26 12.45 4.64 -10.70
CA PRO A 26 12.38 3.87 -11.93
C PRO A 26 11.69 2.54 -11.68
N ARG A 27 10.98 2.07 -12.71
CA ARG A 27 10.40 0.73 -12.69
C ARG A 27 11.52 -0.29 -12.88
N VAL A 28 11.66 -1.20 -11.93
CA VAL A 28 12.69 -2.25 -11.95
C VAL A 28 12.04 -3.62 -12.12
N SER A 29 12.85 -4.60 -12.52
CA SER A 29 12.41 -5.99 -12.55
C SER A 29 11.83 -6.39 -11.19
N PRO A 30 10.62 -6.98 -11.12
CA PRO A 30 10.04 -7.39 -9.87
C PRO A 30 10.53 -8.77 -9.41
N HIS A 31 11.46 -9.40 -10.15
CA HIS A 31 12.06 -10.67 -9.75
C HIS A 31 12.71 -10.54 -8.38
N GLY A 32 12.54 -11.53 -7.52
CA GLY A 32 12.98 -11.42 -6.12
C GLY A 32 11.89 -10.89 -5.17
N ARG A 33 10.80 -10.28 -5.69
CA ARG A 33 9.77 -9.66 -4.85
C ARG A 33 8.58 -10.56 -4.58
N ARG A 34 7.95 -10.30 -3.43
CA ARG A 34 6.64 -10.81 -3.06
C ARG A 34 5.57 -9.78 -3.34
N LYS A 35 4.40 -10.24 -3.75
CA LYS A 35 3.18 -9.45 -3.79
C LYS A 35 2.15 -10.07 -2.87
N TYR A 36 1.85 -9.38 -1.76
CA TYR A 36 0.71 -9.74 -0.94
C TYR A 36 -0.58 -9.38 -1.68
N SER A 37 -1.49 -10.33 -1.77
CA SER A 37 -2.81 -10.13 -2.34
C SER A 37 -3.78 -9.66 -1.23
N PRO A 38 -4.65 -8.68 -1.52
CA PRO A 38 -5.76 -8.32 -0.63
C PRO A 38 -6.72 -9.48 -0.32
N TYR A 39 -6.63 -10.58 -1.07
CA TYR A 39 -7.45 -11.78 -0.91
C TYR A 39 -6.78 -12.88 -0.06
N GLY A 40 -5.65 -12.59 0.59
CA GLY A 40 -5.05 -13.51 1.56
C GLY A 40 -4.13 -14.57 0.96
N HIS A 41 -3.35 -14.21 -0.05
CA HIS A 41 -2.31 -15.07 -0.62
C HIS A 41 -1.06 -14.26 -0.99
N VAL A 42 0.08 -14.92 -1.10
CA VAL A 42 1.36 -14.32 -1.53
C VAL A 42 1.65 -14.81 -2.95
N GLN A 43 1.95 -13.88 -3.86
CA GLN A 43 2.49 -14.19 -5.18
C GLN A 43 3.98 -13.91 -5.19
N HIS A 44 4.79 -14.90 -5.53
CA HIS A 44 6.21 -14.69 -5.81
C HIS A 44 6.36 -14.26 -7.27
N LEU A 45 7.01 -13.12 -7.50
CA LEU A 45 7.12 -12.53 -8.82
C LEU A 45 8.31 -13.14 -9.59
N THR A 46 8.29 -14.46 -9.80
CA THR A 46 9.37 -15.23 -10.47
C THR A 46 9.30 -15.20 -11.99
N LEU A 47 8.09 -15.14 -12.56
CA LEU A 47 7.85 -15.15 -14.02
C LEU A 47 7.23 -13.83 -14.51
N HIS A 48 7.04 -12.86 -13.61
CA HIS A 48 6.51 -11.56 -13.97
C HIS A 48 7.64 -10.64 -14.43
N HIS A 49 7.67 -10.34 -15.72
CA HIS A 49 8.69 -9.48 -16.32
C HIS A 49 8.30 -8.00 -16.38
N GLU A 50 7.04 -7.65 -16.11
CA GLU A 50 6.60 -6.26 -16.19
C GLU A 50 7.29 -5.42 -15.08
N PRO A 51 8.10 -4.41 -15.44
CA PRO A 51 8.79 -3.59 -14.46
C PRO A 51 7.82 -2.82 -13.56
N ARG A 52 8.12 -2.81 -12.26
CA ARG A 52 7.29 -2.14 -11.23
C ARG A 52 8.09 -1.11 -10.46
N PRO A 53 7.44 -0.02 -10.00
CA PRO A 53 8.07 0.89 -9.05
C PRO A 53 8.54 0.13 -7.82
N ALA A 54 9.77 0.41 -7.37
CA ALA A 54 10.26 -0.10 -6.10
C ALA A 54 9.64 0.72 -4.95
N PRO A 55 9.17 0.08 -3.87
CA PRO A 55 8.73 0.80 -2.68
C PRO A 55 9.92 1.56 -2.06
N PRO A 56 9.65 2.65 -1.33
CA PRO A 56 10.69 3.37 -0.60
C PRO A 56 11.30 2.49 0.51
N GLY A 57 12.51 2.84 0.94
CA GLY A 57 13.12 2.23 2.12
C GLY A 57 12.34 2.57 3.39
N HIS A 58 12.59 1.83 4.48
CA HIS A 58 11.81 1.94 5.73
C HIS A 58 11.68 3.38 6.26
N ASP A 59 12.79 4.07 6.47
CA ASP A 59 12.81 5.40 7.08
C ASP A 59 12.07 6.42 6.21
N GLU A 60 12.32 6.37 4.91
CA GLU A 60 11.67 7.23 3.92
C GLU A 60 10.17 6.95 3.83
N GLY A 61 9.77 5.69 3.75
CA GLY A 61 8.37 5.28 3.74
C GLY A 61 7.62 5.74 4.99
N ARG A 62 8.24 5.61 6.18
CA ARG A 62 7.66 6.10 7.44
C ARG A 62 7.55 7.62 7.45
N ALA A 63 8.56 8.33 6.96
CA ALA A 63 8.53 9.78 6.86
C ALA A 63 7.41 10.25 5.92
N TYR A 64 7.27 9.60 4.76
CA TYR A 64 6.21 9.87 3.80
C TYR A 64 4.81 9.64 4.39
N LEU A 65 4.58 8.47 5.00
CA LEU A 65 3.28 8.15 5.60
C LEU A 65 2.93 9.10 6.75
N ARG A 66 3.91 9.49 7.57
CA ARG A 66 3.71 10.51 8.61
C ARG A 66 3.24 11.83 8.01
N ARG A 67 3.88 12.29 6.93
CA ARG A 67 3.50 13.51 6.22
C ARG A 67 2.08 13.42 5.67
N VAL A 68 1.73 12.33 4.99
CA VAL A 68 0.36 12.12 4.45
C VAL A 68 -0.67 12.19 5.57
N LEU A 69 -0.41 11.55 6.71
CA LEU A 69 -1.33 11.55 7.86
C LEU A 69 -1.42 12.92 8.55
N GLN A 70 -0.33 13.70 8.58
CA GLN A 70 -0.34 15.09 9.07
C GLN A 70 -1.17 16.01 8.17
N GLU A 71 -1.06 15.83 6.86
CA GLU A 71 -1.78 16.61 5.85
C GLU A 71 -3.19 16.07 5.54
N TRP A 72 -3.64 15.03 6.26
CA TRP A 72 -4.85 14.26 5.94
C TRP A 72 -6.10 15.14 5.85
N ARG A 73 -6.30 16.03 6.83
CA ARG A 73 -7.48 16.91 6.90
C ARG A 73 -7.32 18.22 6.14
N THR A 74 -6.15 18.46 5.52
CA THR A 74 -5.85 19.69 4.78
C THR A 74 -5.67 19.36 3.30
N THR A 75 -4.48 18.96 2.88
CA THR A 75 -4.15 18.59 1.48
C THR A 75 -5.10 17.52 0.95
N TYR A 76 -5.51 16.57 1.79
CA TYR A 76 -6.37 15.44 1.44
C TYR A 76 -7.81 15.57 1.97
N ALA A 77 -8.29 16.79 2.22
CA ALA A 77 -9.57 17.03 2.92
C ALA A 77 -10.79 16.30 2.33
N ALA A 78 -10.94 16.28 0.99
CA ALA A 78 -12.07 15.58 0.34
C ALA A 78 -12.02 14.07 0.56
N LEU A 79 -10.83 13.46 0.40
CA LEU A 79 -10.59 12.06 0.73
C LEU A 79 -10.79 11.78 2.22
N SER A 80 -10.32 12.67 3.11
CA SER A 80 -10.52 12.52 4.57
C SER A 80 -11.99 12.52 4.94
N ALA A 81 -12.79 13.42 4.37
CA ALA A 81 -14.22 13.48 4.65
C ALA A 81 -14.95 12.21 4.16
N ALA A 82 -14.57 11.72 2.97
CA ALA A 82 -15.11 10.47 2.44
C ALA A 82 -14.70 9.25 3.29
N ASP A 83 -13.42 9.18 3.68
CA ASP A 83 -12.91 8.12 4.54
C ASP A 83 -13.58 8.13 5.91
N ASP A 84 -13.77 9.30 6.53
CA ASP A 84 -14.47 9.42 7.81
C ASP A 84 -15.93 8.96 7.69
N ALA A 85 -16.61 9.21 6.57
CA ALA A 85 -17.97 8.71 6.31
C ALA A 85 -18.03 7.18 6.16
N ASP A 86 -16.97 6.56 5.65
CA ASP A 86 -16.81 5.10 5.55
C ASP A 86 -16.19 4.47 6.82
N GLY A 87 -15.98 5.26 7.88
CA GLY A 87 -15.46 4.79 9.17
C GLY A 87 -13.94 4.68 9.23
N GLY A 88 -13.19 5.34 8.36
CA GLY A 88 -11.73 5.47 8.37
C GLY A 88 -10.87 4.31 7.81
N PRO A 89 -11.35 3.45 6.88
CA PRO A 89 -10.57 2.29 6.42
C PRO A 89 -9.29 2.66 5.66
N ILE A 90 -9.29 3.74 4.87
CA ILE A 90 -8.12 4.18 4.10
C ILE A 90 -7.03 4.66 5.05
N ARG A 91 -7.38 5.50 6.04
CA ARG A 91 -6.45 5.93 7.08
C ARG A 91 -5.88 4.73 7.86
N ARG A 92 -6.69 3.72 8.17
CA ARG A 92 -6.20 2.48 8.82
C ARG A 92 -5.21 1.70 7.95
N ALA A 93 -5.42 1.63 6.64
CA ALA A 93 -4.45 1.00 5.73
C ALA A 93 -3.11 1.73 5.74
N LEU A 94 -3.12 3.06 5.70
CA LEU A 94 -1.89 3.87 5.77
C LEU A 94 -1.15 3.72 7.10
N VAL A 95 -1.89 3.60 8.22
CA VAL A 95 -1.31 3.30 9.54
C VAL A 95 -0.73 1.88 9.55
N ALA A 96 -1.43 0.89 9.00
CA ALA A 96 -0.94 -0.49 8.88
C ALA A 96 0.34 -0.56 8.04
N ALA A 97 0.45 0.24 6.97
CA ALA A 97 1.69 0.39 6.21
C ALA A 97 2.84 0.90 7.08
N GLY A 98 2.59 1.93 7.90
CA GLY A 98 3.59 2.48 8.81
C GLY A 98 4.06 1.46 9.85
N LEU A 99 3.13 0.65 10.37
CA LEU A 99 3.44 -0.45 11.29
C LEU A 99 4.26 -1.56 10.61
N ALA A 100 3.93 -1.91 9.36
CA ALA A 100 4.70 -2.91 8.61
C ALA A 100 6.16 -2.48 8.39
N LEU A 101 6.42 -1.19 8.18
CA LEU A 101 7.78 -0.65 8.06
C LEU A 101 8.59 -0.65 9.37
N ALA A 102 8.00 -1.04 10.50
CA ALA A 102 8.74 -1.23 11.75
C ALA A 102 9.50 -2.56 11.78
N ASP A 103 9.06 -3.56 11.00
CA ASP A 103 9.85 -4.76 10.72
C ASP A 103 11.00 -4.36 9.79
N PRO A 104 12.29 -4.59 10.14
CA PRO A 104 13.44 -4.16 9.35
C PRO A 104 13.67 -4.99 8.08
N GLY A 105 12.87 -6.03 7.83
CA GLY A 105 13.01 -6.90 6.66
C GLY A 105 12.32 -6.39 5.39
N VAL A 106 12.67 -6.99 4.25
CA VAL A 106 12.00 -6.79 2.96
C VAL A 106 10.49 -7.08 3.06
N ASP A 107 10.09 -8.03 3.91
CA ASP A 107 8.67 -8.34 4.17
C ASP A 107 7.88 -7.13 4.70
N GLY A 108 8.49 -6.33 5.59
CA GLY A 108 7.89 -5.10 6.09
C GLY A 108 7.67 -4.07 4.98
N GLN A 109 8.62 -3.93 4.05
CA GLN A 109 8.51 -3.05 2.89
C GLN A 109 7.41 -3.51 1.92
N GLU A 110 7.38 -4.80 1.59
CA GLU A 110 6.42 -5.35 0.63
C GLU A 110 4.99 -5.35 1.19
N ARG A 111 4.82 -5.56 2.50
CA ARG A 111 3.50 -5.39 3.15
C ARG A 111 3.06 -3.94 3.13
N ALA A 112 3.97 -3.01 3.45
CA ALA A 112 3.66 -1.59 3.39
C ALA A 112 3.25 -1.16 1.97
N ASP A 113 3.95 -1.64 0.93
CA ASP A 113 3.63 -1.36 -0.47
C ASP A 113 2.21 -1.80 -0.83
N VAL A 114 1.81 -3.00 -0.36
CA VAL A 114 0.46 -3.52 -0.61
C VAL A 114 -0.59 -2.73 0.15
N TYR A 115 -0.36 -2.36 1.40
CA TYR A 115 -1.30 -1.53 2.16
C TYR A 115 -1.51 -0.15 1.53
N VAL A 116 -0.44 0.50 1.06
CA VAL A 116 -0.53 1.77 0.33
C VAL A 116 -1.29 1.59 -0.99
N THR A 117 -0.97 0.56 -1.76
CA THR A 117 -1.67 0.26 -3.03
C THR A 117 -3.16 0.00 -2.80
N MET A 118 -3.51 -0.75 -1.75
CA MET A 118 -4.91 -1.00 -1.37
C MET A 118 -5.63 0.27 -0.96
N SER A 119 -4.97 1.14 -0.20
CA SER A 119 -5.53 2.44 0.18
C SER A 119 -5.95 3.27 -1.04
N ALA A 120 -5.26 3.09 -2.18
CA ALA A 120 -5.57 3.76 -3.43
C ALA A 120 -6.59 3.03 -4.33
N MET A 121 -6.57 1.68 -4.36
CA MET A 121 -7.26 0.89 -5.39
C MET A 121 -8.40 0.02 -4.87
N THR A 122 -8.43 -0.31 -3.58
CA THR A 122 -9.43 -1.23 -3.01
C THR A 122 -10.68 -0.47 -2.55
N PRO A 123 -11.91 -0.99 -2.78
CA PRO A 123 -13.12 -0.39 -2.21
C PRO A 123 -13.04 -0.30 -0.68
N PRO A 124 -13.40 0.84 -0.04
CA PRO A 124 -13.27 1.06 1.40
C PRO A 124 -13.79 -0.09 2.27
N ARG A 125 -14.98 -0.61 1.93
CA ARG A 125 -15.64 -1.75 2.60
C ARG A 125 -14.84 -3.06 2.63
N HIS A 126 -13.78 -3.20 1.84
CA HIS A 126 -12.96 -4.42 1.78
C HIS A 126 -11.58 -4.25 2.42
N ILE A 127 -11.19 -3.01 2.77
CA ILE A 127 -9.84 -2.71 3.23
C ILE A 127 -9.54 -3.39 4.57
N ASP A 128 -10.42 -3.28 5.57
CA ASP A 128 -10.16 -3.87 6.90
C ASP A 128 -10.02 -5.39 6.86
N ARG A 129 -10.88 -6.04 6.06
CA ARG A 129 -10.77 -7.49 5.81
C ARG A 129 -9.42 -7.84 5.18
N ALA A 130 -9.00 -7.08 4.18
CA ALA A 130 -7.74 -7.31 3.50
C ALA A 130 -6.53 -7.03 4.42
N ILE A 131 -6.60 -6.02 5.30
CA ILE A 131 -5.59 -5.78 6.34
C ILE A 131 -5.44 -7.03 7.22
N ALA A 132 -6.56 -7.54 7.74
CA ALA A 132 -6.58 -8.72 8.59
C ALA A 132 -6.08 -9.99 7.87
N MET A 133 -6.40 -10.15 6.58
CA MET A 133 -5.92 -11.26 5.77
C MET A 133 -4.41 -11.20 5.57
N ILE A 134 -3.86 -10.04 5.20
CA ILE A 134 -2.42 -9.88 4.98
C ILE A 134 -1.64 -10.05 6.29
N ALA A 135 -2.16 -9.53 7.40
CA ALA A 135 -1.53 -9.66 8.71
C ALA A 135 -1.31 -11.13 9.12
N ARG A 136 -2.17 -12.05 8.67
CA ARG A 136 -2.10 -13.49 8.96
C ARG A 136 -1.15 -14.27 8.04
N LEU A 137 -0.69 -13.66 6.95
CA LEU A 137 0.24 -14.33 6.05
C LEU A 137 1.61 -14.49 6.74
N PRO A 138 2.40 -15.52 6.37
CA PRO A 138 3.71 -15.73 6.96
C PRO A 138 4.69 -14.58 6.62
N THR A 139 5.63 -14.35 7.53
CA THR A 139 6.80 -13.46 7.41
C THR A 139 8.04 -14.33 7.55
N GLU A 140 8.45 -14.97 6.47
CA GLU A 140 9.67 -15.80 6.46
C GLU A 140 10.51 -15.42 5.25
N PRO A 141 11.84 -15.47 5.27
CA PRO A 141 12.66 -15.18 4.10
C PRO A 141 12.18 -15.99 2.89
N TRP A 142 11.88 -15.32 1.77
CA TRP A 142 11.64 -16.03 0.53
C TRP A 142 12.96 -16.51 -0.02
N ASP A 143 13.05 -17.81 -0.24
CA ASP A 143 14.20 -18.41 -0.89
C ASP A 143 13.77 -18.88 -2.28
N ILE A 144 14.24 -18.17 -3.31
CA ILE A 144 13.95 -18.49 -4.71
C ILE A 144 14.43 -19.90 -5.08
N ALA A 145 15.41 -20.45 -4.35
CA ALA A 145 15.88 -21.82 -4.54
C ALA A 145 14.85 -22.89 -4.11
N LYS A 146 13.84 -22.52 -3.29
CA LYS A 146 12.77 -23.43 -2.87
C LYS A 146 11.68 -23.62 -3.93
N ASP A 147 11.58 -22.74 -4.92
CA ASP A 147 10.56 -22.80 -5.97
C ASP A 147 11.05 -23.49 -7.27
N GLY A 148 12.26 -24.08 -7.26
CA GLY A 148 12.71 -25.02 -8.30
C GLY A 148 13.00 -24.44 -9.69
N HIS A 149 13.41 -23.17 -9.76
CA HIS A 149 13.89 -22.52 -10.99
C HIS A 149 15.42 -22.52 -11.08
#